data_AF-A0A0K8TNR1-F1
#
_entry.id   AF-A0A0K8TNR1-F1
#
_cell.length_a   1.000
_cell.length_b   1.000
_cell.length_c   1.000
_cell.angle_alpha   90.00
_cell.angle_beta   90.00
_cell.angle_gamma   90.00
#
_symmetry.space_group_name_H-M   'P 1'
#
loop_
_entity.id
_entity.type
_entity.pdbx_description
1 polymer ?
#
loop_
_entity_poly.entity_id
_entity_poly.type
_entity_poly.pdbx_seq_one_letter_code
_entity_poly.pdbx_strand_id
1 'polypeptide(L)'
;CVIKYKRSNVRAGGVAIYHNHYDTVNIITPNMEMTARQSQSSSSTVTSVGDICIAECQTPNGQVIVIAAIYISPNQKLDDIFYFIHRTLLVYSYTGANALGASSRGEDKMPLILGGDFNVNFASNDAVELTDFLRDTFGLDINNNPNESTTKSGTTIDAIFSRNIDNIESRTYISYFSYHKPIVTLVPIEAPNDDNINIQ
;
A
#
# COMPACT_ATOMS: atom_id res chain seq x y z
N CYS A 1 3.15 -4.55 -7.18
CA CYS A 1 2.28 -3.69 -8.00
C CYS A 1 3.10 -2.47 -8.39
N VAL A 2 3.41 -2.25 -9.67
CA VAL A 2 3.85 -0.92 -10.16
C VAL A 2 2.64 -0.29 -10.80
N ILE A 3 2.33 0.97 -10.48
CA ILE A 3 1.26 1.74 -11.12
C ILE A 3 1.71 3.14 -11.46
N LYS A 4 1.32 3.58 -12.66
CA LYS A 4 1.62 4.91 -13.21
C LYS A 4 0.33 5.58 -13.65
N TYR A 5 0.12 6.83 -13.25
CA TYR A 5 -0.95 7.69 -13.73
C TYR A 5 -0.44 9.09 -14.04
N LYS A 6 -1.09 9.77 -15.00
CA LYS A 6 -0.96 11.20 -15.21
C LYS A 6 -2.31 11.87 -14.92
N ARG A 7 -2.37 12.69 -13.88
CA ARG A 7 -3.54 13.51 -13.56
C ARG A 7 -3.57 14.75 -14.47
N SER A 8 -4.66 14.97 -15.20
CA SER A 8 -4.84 16.17 -16.01
C SER A 8 -4.88 17.42 -15.12
N ASN A 9 -4.14 18.47 -15.50
CA ASN A 9 -4.13 19.77 -14.82
C ASN A 9 -3.60 19.80 -13.38
N VAL A 10 -2.94 18.74 -12.89
CA VAL A 10 -2.26 18.71 -11.59
C VAL A 10 -0.77 18.57 -11.83
N ARG A 11 0.04 19.50 -11.29
CA ARG A 11 1.50 19.36 -11.32
C ARG A 11 1.88 18.12 -10.51
N ALA A 12 2.72 17.24 -11.05
CA ALA A 12 3.26 16.11 -10.29
C ALA A 12 3.97 16.64 -9.04
N GLY A 13 3.37 16.41 -7.87
CA GLY A 13 3.95 16.78 -6.57
C GLY A 13 5.02 15.79 -6.11
N GLY A 14 5.00 14.57 -6.66
CA GLY A 14 5.97 13.52 -6.38
C GLY A 14 7.31 13.81 -7.04
N VAL A 15 8.35 13.98 -6.22
CA VAL A 15 9.74 14.18 -6.64
C VAL A 15 10.48 12.87 -6.91
N ALA A 16 9.76 11.73 -6.90
CA ALA A 16 10.35 10.39 -7.05
C ALA A 16 10.76 10.06 -8.50
N ILE A 17 10.15 10.72 -9.50
CA ILE A 17 10.53 10.61 -10.92
C ILE A 17 10.69 12.03 -11.48
N TYR A 18 11.93 12.44 -11.72
CA TYR A 18 12.23 13.73 -12.36
C TYR A 18 11.69 13.73 -13.80
N HIS A 19 10.65 14.52 -14.05
CA HIS A 19 10.12 14.75 -15.39
C HIS A 19 10.96 15.83 -16.09
N ASN A 20 11.75 15.44 -17.10
CA ASN A 20 12.38 16.38 -18.03
C ASN A 20 11.41 16.62 -19.20
N HIS A 21 11.19 17.88 -19.58
CA HIS A 21 10.31 18.24 -20.70
C HIS A 21 10.77 17.65 -22.05
N TYR A 22 12.02 17.21 -22.14
CA TYR A 22 12.63 16.57 -23.31
C TYR A 22 12.81 15.05 -23.15
N ASP A 23 12.19 14.43 -22.14
CA ASP A 23 12.25 12.99 -21.95
C ASP A 23 11.39 12.26 -22.99
N THR A 24 12.05 11.66 -23.98
CA THR A 24 11.43 10.84 -25.04
C THR A 24 11.45 9.35 -24.72
N VAL A 25 12.06 8.95 -23.60
CA VAL A 25 12.27 7.55 -23.22
C VAL A 25 11.11 7.06 -22.35
N ASN A 26 10.56 7.94 -21.52
CA ASN A 26 9.36 7.67 -20.74
C ASN A 26 8.11 8.04 -21.54
N ILE A 27 7.52 7.06 -22.26
CA ILE A 27 6.17 7.20 -22.81
C ILE A 27 5.17 7.17 -21.64
N ILE A 28 4.85 8.35 -21.09
CA ILE A 28 3.88 8.48 -19.99
C ILE A 28 2.48 8.55 -20.59
N THR A 29 1.82 7.39 -20.63
CA THR A 29 0.42 7.30 -21.06
C THR A 29 -0.52 7.75 -19.93
N PRO A 30 -1.73 8.28 -20.21
CA PRO A 30 -2.77 8.48 -19.19
C PRO A 30 -3.36 7.15 -18.68
N ASN A 31 -2.90 6.02 -19.22
CA ASN A 31 -3.38 4.69 -18.87
C ASN A 31 -2.57 4.09 -17.73
N MET A 32 -3.24 3.20 -17.01
CA MET A 32 -2.67 2.42 -15.94
C MET A 32 -1.78 1.31 -16.49
N GLU A 33 -0.51 1.31 -16.12
CA GLU A 33 0.36 0.15 -16.27
C GLU A 33 0.43 -0.55 -14.90
N MET A 34 -0.23 -1.71 -14.76
CA MET A 34 -0.12 -2.54 -13.56
C MET A 34 0.71 -3.78 -13.83
N THR A 35 1.86 -3.91 -13.17
CA THR A 35 2.64 -5.16 -13.16
C THR A 35 2.56 -5.81 -11.78
N ALA A 36 1.94 -6.99 -11.73
CA ALA A 36 1.94 -7.88 -10.58
C ALA A 36 2.37 -9.28 -11.05
N ARG A 37 3.43 -9.83 -10.45
CA ARG A 37 3.88 -11.21 -10.71
C ARG A 37 3.26 -12.11 -9.64
N GLN A 38 2.86 -13.33 -10.03
CA GLN A 38 2.24 -14.31 -9.12
C GLN A 38 0.94 -13.80 -8.45
N SER A 39 0.18 -12.95 -9.17
CA SER A 39 -1.10 -12.40 -8.71
C SER A 39 -2.25 -13.30 -9.12
N GLN A 40 -3.16 -13.61 -8.20
CA GLN A 40 -4.43 -14.28 -8.50
C GLN A 40 -5.53 -13.28 -8.87
N SER A 41 -5.50 -12.10 -8.24
CA SER A 41 -6.40 -10.99 -8.49
C SER A 41 -5.63 -9.67 -8.49
N SER A 42 -6.10 -8.70 -9.27
CA SER A 42 -5.58 -7.35 -9.29
C SER A 42 -6.71 -6.34 -9.50
N SER A 43 -6.66 -5.24 -8.75
CA SER A 43 -7.60 -4.13 -8.91
C SER A 43 -6.94 -2.80 -8.59
N SER A 44 -7.59 -1.72 -9.02
CA SER A 44 -7.05 -0.39 -8.92
C SER A 44 -8.18 0.64 -8.97
N THR A 45 -8.02 1.72 -8.21
CA THR A 45 -8.98 2.82 -8.13
C THR A 45 -8.23 4.14 -8.21
N VAL A 46 -8.73 5.05 -9.03
CA VAL A 46 -8.19 6.39 -9.26
C VAL A 46 -9.31 7.41 -9.08
N THR A 47 -9.08 8.40 -8.23
CA THR A 47 -10.02 9.49 -7.98
C THR A 47 -9.26 10.80 -7.79
N SER A 48 -9.99 11.90 -7.59
CA SER A 48 -9.37 13.16 -7.16
C SER A 48 -8.65 13.03 -5.80
N VAL A 49 -9.12 12.14 -4.92
CA VAL A 49 -8.54 11.90 -3.59
C VAL A 49 -7.18 11.24 -3.70
N GLY A 50 -7.06 10.20 -4.51
CA GLY A 50 -5.88 9.36 -4.53
C GLY A 50 -5.96 8.24 -5.56
N ASP A 51 -4.89 7.46 -5.56
CA ASP A 51 -4.69 6.29 -6.39
C ASP A 51 -4.38 5.12 -5.46
N ILE A 52 -5.03 3.98 -5.65
CA ILE A 52 -4.75 2.76 -4.88
C ILE A 52 -4.77 1.57 -5.82
N CYS A 53 -3.84 0.63 -5.66
CA CYS A 53 -3.97 -0.70 -6.21
C CYS A 53 -3.83 -1.77 -5.18
N ILE A 54 -4.38 -2.92 -5.54
CA ILE A 54 -4.39 -4.12 -4.75
C ILE A 54 -4.00 -5.28 -5.67
N ALA A 55 -3.13 -6.14 -5.18
CA ALA A 55 -2.81 -7.41 -5.79
C ALA A 55 -2.90 -8.51 -4.73
N GLU A 56 -3.60 -9.59 -5.03
CA GLU A 56 -3.57 -10.81 -4.23
C GLU A 56 -2.43 -11.68 -4.75
N CYS A 57 -1.32 -11.72 -4.01
CA CYS A 57 -0.09 -12.40 -4.41
C CYS A 57 0.01 -13.75 -3.70
N GLN A 58 0.17 -14.82 -4.47
CA GLN A 58 0.43 -16.14 -3.91
C GLN A 58 1.93 -16.28 -3.59
N THR A 59 2.24 -16.61 -2.35
CA THR A 59 3.60 -16.88 -1.88
C THR A 59 4.02 -18.32 -2.22
N PRO A 60 5.33 -18.64 -2.20
CA PRO A 60 5.83 -20.00 -2.43
C PRO A 60 5.22 -21.10 -1.55
N ASN A 61 4.77 -20.77 -0.33
CA ASN A 61 4.11 -21.72 0.58
C ASN A 61 2.59 -21.84 0.35
N GLY A 62 2.05 -21.21 -0.69
CA GLY A 62 0.64 -21.28 -1.07
C GLY A 62 -0.27 -20.29 -0.35
N GLN A 63 0.23 -19.54 0.66
CA GLN A 63 -0.51 -18.45 1.29
C GLN A 63 -0.78 -17.33 0.29
N VAL A 64 -1.91 -16.64 0.40
CA VAL A 64 -2.20 -15.45 -0.40
C VAL A 64 -2.07 -14.22 0.49
N ILE A 65 -1.26 -13.26 0.06
CA ILE A 65 -1.06 -11.98 0.73
C ILE A 65 -1.65 -10.88 -0.16
N VAL A 66 -2.48 -10.03 0.43
CA VAL A 66 -3.01 -8.83 -0.22
C VAL A 66 -1.96 -7.72 -0.11
N ILE A 67 -1.42 -7.26 -1.23
CA ILE A 67 -0.48 -6.12 -1.28
C ILE A 67 -1.19 -4.94 -1.93
N ALA A 68 -1.40 -3.89 -1.15
CA ALA A 68 -1.98 -2.64 -1.58
C ALA A 68 -0.94 -1.52 -1.61
N ALA A 69 -0.88 -0.77 -2.71
CA ALA A 69 -0.06 0.43 -2.84
C ALA A 69 -0.97 1.65 -2.97
N ILE A 70 -0.72 2.70 -2.19
CA ILE A 70 -1.56 3.89 -2.13
C ILE A 70 -0.76 5.18 -2.35
N TYR A 71 -1.38 6.12 -3.05
CA TYR A 71 -0.96 7.52 -3.12
C TYR A 71 -2.17 8.40 -2.86
N ILE A 72 -2.16 9.15 -1.77
CA ILE A 72 -3.18 10.17 -1.49
C ILE A 72 -2.65 11.51 -2.00
N SER A 73 -3.49 12.27 -2.68
CA SER A 73 -3.09 13.61 -3.12
C SER A 73 -2.88 14.56 -1.95
N PRO A 74 -2.03 15.58 -2.09
CA PRO A 74 -1.87 16.58 -1.03
C PRO A 74 -3.21 17.26 -0.67
N ASN A 75 -3.33 17.65 0.60
CA ASN A 75 -4.43 18.45 1.14
C ASN A 75 -5.84 17.85 0.97
N GLN A 76 -5.98 16.52 0.96
CA GLN A 76 -7.31 15.89 1.05
C GLN A 76 -7.84 15.96 2.48
N LYS A 77 -9.18 15.96 2.61
CA LYS A 77 -9.84 15.84 3.91
C LYS A 77 -9.79 14.40 4.39
N LEU A 78 -9.68 14.18 5.70
CA LEU A 78 -9.64 12.83 6.28
C LEU A 78 -10.88 12.00 5.91
N ASP A 79 -12.08 12.57 5.96
CA ASP A 79 -13.31 11.86 5.55
C ASP A 79 -13.26 11.35 4.11
N ASP A 80 -12.70 12.13 3.19
CA ASP A 80 -12.56 11.74 1.78
C ASP A 80 -11.52 10.61 1.64
N ILE A 81 -10.43 10.66 2.43
CA ILE A 81 -9.42 9.60 2.51
C ILE A 81 -10.04 8.32 3.07
N PHE A 82 -10.81 8.40 4.15
CA PHE A 82 -11.46 7.25 4.78
C PHE A 82 -12.41 6.58 3.80
N TYR A 83 -13.28 7.35 3.17
CA TYR A 83 -14.20 6.83 2.16
C TYR A 83 -13.45 6.18 0.98
N PHE A 84 -12.39 6.83 0.50
CA PHE A 84 -11.57 6.31 -0.60
C PHE A 84 -10.93 4.95 -0.25
N ILE A 85 -10.26 4.86 0.90
CA ILE A 85 -9.64 3.61 1.37
C ILE A 85 -10.73 2.55 1.63
N HIS A 86 -11.81 2.93 2.30
CA HIS A 86 -12.87 2.01 2.68
C HIS A 86 -13.54 1.37 1.46
N ARG A 87 -13.85 2.18 0.46
CA ARG A 87 -14.47 1.72 -0.78
C ARG A 87 -13.63 0.68 -1.49
N THR A 88 -12.32 0.86 -1.52
CA THR A 88 -11.41 -0.04 -2.25
C THR A 88 -11.07 -1.30 -1.46
N LEU A 89 -10.93 -1.20 -0.13
CA LEU A 89 -10.59 -2.33 0.74
C LEU A 89 -11.80 -3.01 1.41
N LEU A 90 -13.03 -2.64 1.04
CA LEU A 90 -14.27 -3.06 1.72
C LEU A 90 -14.33 -4.58 1.95
N VAL A 91 -14.01 -5.39 0.93
CA VAL A 91 -14.07 -6.85 1.00
C VAL A 91 -13.13 -7.45 2.05
N TYR A 92 -12.07 -6.72 2.43
CA TYR A 92 -11.09 -7.14 3.43
C TYR A 92 -11.41 -6.60 4.83
N SER A 93 -12.40 -5.72 5.01
CA SER A 93 -12.89 -5.34 6.34
C SER A 93 -13.79 -6.43 6.92
N TYR A 94 -13.88 -6.56 8.24
CA TYR A 94 -14.80 -7.52 8.87
C TYR A 94 -16.26 -7.29 8.45
N THR A 95 -16.72 -6.04 8.52
CA THR A 95 -18.09 -5.66 8.20
C THR A 95 -18.41 -5.82 6.71
N GLY A 96 -17.50 -5.39 5.83
CA GLY A 96 -17.66 -5.51 4.39
C GLY A 96 -17.58 -6.96 3.91
N ALA A 97 -16.63 -7.76 4.43
CA ALA A 97 -16.55 -9.18 4.13
C ALA A 97 -17.85 -9.91 4.54
N ASN A 98 -18.39 -9.61 5.72
CA ASN A 98 -19.62 -10.26 6.18
C ASN A 98 -20.81 -9.89 5.29
N ALA A 99 -20.95 -8.61 4.95
CA ALA A 99 -22.03 -8.12 4.08
C ALA A 99 -21.96 -8.70 2.66
N LEU A 100 -20.76 -8.96 2.14
CA LEU A 100 -20.52 -9.51 0.81
C LEU A 100 -20.48 -11.04 0.76
N GLY A 101 -20.70 -11.73 1.89
CA GLY A 101 -20.54 -13.19 2.00
C GLY A 101 -19.09 -13.67 1.81
N ALA A 102 -18.12 -12.76 1.97
CA ALA A 102 -16.69 -12.97 1.84
C ALA A 102 -16.03 -13.50 3.13
N SER A 103 -16.65 -13.30 4.30
CA SER A 103 -16.09 -13.81 5.57
C SER A 103 -15.99 -15.34 5.65
N SER A 104 -16.92 -16.06 5.00
CA SER A 104 -16.85 -17.53 4.89
C SER A 104 -15.66 -18.00 4.04
N ARG A 105 -15.13 -17.12 3.18
CA ARG A 105 -13.92 -17.33 2.38
C ARG A 105 -12.65 -16.82 3.06
N GLY A 106 -12.78 -16.15 4.21
CA GLY A 106 -11.67 -15.67 5.02
C GLY A 106 -11.02 -14.36 4.52
N GLU A 107 -11.68 -13.61 3.65
CA GLU A 107 -11.16 -12.34 3.08
C GLU A 107 -10.80 -11.31 4.18
N ASP A 108 -11.60 -11.23 5.24
CA ASP A 108 -11.35 -10.38 6.41
C ASP A 108 -10.16 -10.82 7.28
N LYS A 109 -9.68 -12.05 7.07
CA LYS A 109 -8.55 -12.66 7.79
C LYS A 109 -7.29 -12.73 6.95
N MET A 110 -7.36 -12.35 5.66
CA MET A 110 -6.19 -12.40 4.80
C MET A 110 -5.06 -11.50 5.33
N PRO A 111 -3.81 -11.98 5.28
CA PRO A 111 -2.64 -11.14 5.42
C PRO A 111 -2.71 -9.97 4.44
N LEU A 112 -2.54 -8.75 4.94
CA LEU A 112 -2.65 -7.55 4.13
C LEU A 112 -1.50 -6.60 4.47
N ILE A 113 -0.87 -6.05 3.43
CA ILE A 113 0.10 -4.96 3.51
C ILE A 113 -0.46 -3.78 2.72
N LEU A 114 -0.61 -2.62 3.34
CA LEU A 114 -0.98 -1.37 2.70
C LEU A 114 0.19 -0.40 2.84
N GLY A 115 0.78 0.03 1.73
CA GLY A 115 1.96 0.90 1.77
C GLY A 115 1.90 2.02 0.74
N GLY A 116 2.50 3.17 1.07
CA GLY A 116 2.71 4.25 0.10
C GLY A 116 2.69 5.63 0.73
N ASP A 117 2.42 6.65 -0.09
CA ASP A 117 2.44 8.06 0.30
C ASP A 117 1.02 8.53 0.63
N PHE A 118 0.75 8.78 1.91
CA PHE A 118 -0.55 9.21 2.40
C PHE A 118 -0.71 10.73 2.39
N ASN A 119 0.36 11.50 2.17
CA ASN A 119 0.36 12.96 2.33
C ASN A 119 -0.25 13.46 3.66
N VAL A 120 -0.24 12.61 4.69
CA VAL A 120 -0.63 12.90 6.08
C VAL A 120 0.59 12.64 6.95
N ASN A 121 0.95 13.60 7.81
CA ASN A 121 2.18 13.47 8.59
C ASN A 121 1.97 12.57 9.81
N PHE A 122 2.42 11.32 9.74
CA PHE A 122 2.32 10.33 10.82
C PHE A 122 3.10 10.70 12.09
N ALA A 123 4.01 11.68 12.02
CA ALA A 123 4.67 12.24 13.19
C ALA A 123 3.82 13.29 13.94
N SER A 124 2.67 13.71 13.42
CA SER A 124 1.77 14.70 14.04
C SER A 124 0.45 14.06 14.51
N ASN A 125 -0.26 14.79 15.37
CA ASN A 125 -1.60 14.38 15.85
C ASN A 125 -2.63 14.28 14.73
N ASP A 126 -2.38 14.90 13.57
CA ASP A 126 -3.30 14.89 12.42
C ASP A 126 -3.48 13.48 11.83
N ALA A 127 -2.53 12.58 12.08
CA ALA A 127 -2.57 11.22 11.59
C ALA A 127 -3.31 10.24 12.50
N VAL A 128 -3.61 10.61 13.75
CA VAL A 128 -4.21 9.71 14.76
C VAL A 128 -5.52 9.13 14.24
N GLU A 129 -6.40 9.98 13.72
CA GLU A 129 -7.71 9.53 13.20
C GLU A 129 -7.56 8.55 12.02
N LEU A 130 -6.57 8.77 11.14
CA LEU A 130 -6.30 7.85 10.03
C LEU A 130 -5.72 6.51 10.51
N THR A 131 -4.79 6.54 11.46
CA THR A 131 -4.21 5.34 12.05
C THR A 131 -5.28 4.53 12.79
N ASP A 132 -6.13 5.18 13.58
CA ASP A 132 -7.23 4.55 14.30
C ASP A 132 -8.26 3.97 13.32
N PHE A 133 -8.64 4.71 12.27
CA PHE A 133 -9.52 4.21 11.21
C PHE A 133 -8.97 2.93 10.56
N LEU A 134 -7.69 2.91 10.19
CA LEU A 134 -7.05 1.75 9.55
C LEU A 134 -7.00 0.54 10.50
N ARG A 135 -6.64 0.76 11.76
CA ARG A 135 -6.60 -0.29 12.78
C ARG A 135 -8.00 -0.82 13.08
N ASP A 136 -8.96 0.04 13.34
CA ASP A 136 -10.26 -0.37 13.85
C ASP A 136 -11.16 -0.94 12.72
N THR A 137 -10.99 -0.48 11.48
CA THR A 137 -11.78 -0.95 10.33
C THR A 137 -11.15 -2.16 9.63
N PHE A 138 -9.83 -2.16 9.50
CA PHE A 138 -9.10 -3.17 8.72
C PHE A 138 -8.14 -4.01 9.56
N GLY A 139 -7.98 -3.76 10.86
CA GLY A 139 -6.97 -4.44 11.67
C GLY A 139 -5.54 -4.11 11.26
N LEU A 140 -5.32 -2.98 10.58
CA LEU A 140 -4.04 -2.60 10.00
C LEU A 140 -3.23 -1.74 10.98
N ASP A 141 -2.12 -2.29 11.46
CA ASP A 141 -1.18 -1.58 12.34
C ASP A 141 -0.02 -1.02 11.53
N ILE A 142 0.47 0.16 11.92
CA ILE A 142 1.62 0.80 11.29
C ILE A 142 2.90 0.02 11.61
N ASN A 143 3.74 -0.21 10.60
CA ASN A 143 4.94 -1.04 10.69
C ASN A 143 6.25 -0.24 10.63
N ASN A 144 6.26 0.95 10.03
CA ASN A 144 7.42 1.86 10.12
C ASN A 144 7.27 2.83 11.30
N ASN A 145 8.40 3.29 11.86
CA ASN A 145 8.41 4.22 12.99
C ASN A 145 7.88 5.60 12.56
N PRO A 146 6.78 6.11 13.14
CA PRO A 146 6.23 7.43 12.79
C PRO A 146 7.21 8.59 13.06
N ASN A 147 8.13 8.41 14.01
CA ASN A 147 9.13 9.41 14.37
C ASN A 147 10.36 9.40 13.45
N GLU A 148 10.45 8.45 12.52
CA GLU A 148 11.51 8.40 11.52
C GLU A 148 11.04 9.02 10.20
N SER A 149 11.48 10.25 9.93
CA SER A 149 11.10 11.00 8.73
C SER A 149 11.33 10.22 7.44
N THR A 150 10.29 10.12 6.60
CA THR A 150 10.33 9.51 5.26
C THR A 150 10.64 10.52 4.16
N THR A 151 10.82 11.79 4.49
CA THR A 151 11.27 12.81 3.53
C THR A 151 12.58 13.46 3.97
N LYS A 152 13.19 14.24 3.07
CA LYS A 152 14.36 15.08 3.40
C LYS A 152 14.00 16.32 4.23
N SER A 153 12.73 16.74 4.30
CA SER A 153 12.29 17.90 5.11
C SER A 153 11.90 17.56 6.54
N GLY A 154 11.96 16.28 6.96
CA GLY A 154 11.58 15.89 8.31
C GLY A 154 10.12 15.45 8.47
N THR A 155 9.38 15.21 7.38
CA THR A 155 8.00 14.70 7.46
C THR A 155 7.96 13.18 7.29
N THR A 156 6.98 12.55 7.94
CA THR A 156 6.69 11.12 7.81
C THR A 156 5.34 10.97 7.12
N ILE A 157 5.32 11.05 5.79
CA ILE A 157 4.09 10.96 4.98
C ILE A 157 3.95 9.64 4.23
N ASP A 158 5.03 8.88 4.14
CA ASP A 158 5.04 7.52 3.65
C ASP A 158 4.85 6.56 4.83
N ALA A 159 3.99 5.56 4.69
CA ALA A 159 3.78 4.56 5.73
C ALA A 159 3.50 3.18 5.15
N ILE A 160 3.82 2.17 5.96
CA ILE A 160 3.49 0.77 5.73
C ILE A 160 2.60 0.33 6.88
N PHE A 161 1.44 -0.21 6.55
CA PHE A 161 0.52 -0.84 7.48
C PHE A 161 0.40 -2.31 7.14
N SER A 162 0.19 -3.16 8.15
CA SER A 162 0.04 -4.59 7.95
C SER A 162 -0.87 -5.24 8.97
N ARG A 163 -1.41 -6.40 8.62
CA ARG A 163 -2.14 -7.29 9.53
C ARG A 163 -1.85 -8.75 9.20
N ASN A 164 -1.98 -9.63 10.19
CA ASN A 164 -1.88 -11.08 10.03
C ASN A 164 -0.61 -11.54 9.31
N ILE A 165 0.50 -10.84 9.54
CA ILE A 165 1.85 -11.20 9.07
C ILE A 165 2.78 -11.07 10.26
N ASP A 166 3.28 -12.19 10.75
CA ASP A 166 4.19 -12.21 11.89
C ASP A 166 5.58 -11.74 11.47
N ASN A 167 6.27 -11.02 12.37
CA ASN A 167 7.67 -10.60 12.20
C ASN A 167 7.96 -9.78 10.93
N ILE A 168 6.98 -9.02 10.43
CA ILE A 168 7.19 -8.06 9.36
C ILE A 168 8.01 -6.87 9.86
N GLU A 169 9.08 -6.54 9.15
CA GLU A 169 9.98 -5.43 9.49
C GLU A 169 10.04 -4.41 8.36
N SER A 170 9.79 -3.14 8.66
CA SER A 170 9.97 -2.02 7.72
C SER A 170 11.09 -1.11 8.20
N ARG A 171 12.00 -0.75 7.30
CA ARG A 171 13.11 0.16 7.58
C ARG A 171 13.20 1.26 6.52
N THR A 172 13.43 2.48 6.97
CA THR A 172 13.60 3.64 6.10
C THR A 172 15.06 3.78 5.69
N TYR A 173 15.31 4.03 4.41
CA TYR A 173 16.64 4.17 3.80
C TYR A 173 16.79 5.51 3.10
N ILE A 174 18.02 5.94 2.86
CA ILE A 174 18.29 7.18 2.13
C ILE A 174 18.37 6.88 0.63
N SER A 175 17.64 7.66 -0.18
CA SER A 175 17.84 7.71 -1.63
C SER A 175 18.55 8.99 -2.04
N TYR A 176 19.57 8.85 -2.89
CA TYR A 176 20.31 9.98 -3.45
C TYR A 176 19.56 10.68 -4.59
N PHE A 177 18.64 9.98 -5.25
CA PHE A 177 17.92 10.49 -6.43
C PHE A 177 16.46 10.89 -6.14
N SER A 178 15.96 10.65 -4.93
CA SER A 178 14.60 11.04 -4.52
C SER A 178 14.64 12.00 -3.34
N TYR A 179 13.60 12.82 -3.25
CA TYR A 179 13.30 13.60 -2.04
C TYR A 179 12.74 12.73 -0.91
N HIS A 180 11.99 11.69 -1.28
CA HIS A 180 11.47 10.69 -0.35
C HIS A 180 12.56 9.66 -0.05
N LYS A 181 12.51 9.13 1.17
CA LYS A 181 13.33 8.06 1.68
C LYS A 181 12.56 6.75 1.45
N PRO A 182 13.09 5.80 0.66
CA PRO A 182 12.43 4.52 0.45
C PRO A 182 12.26 3.77 1.77
N ILE A 183 11.12 3.12 1.93
CA ILE A 183 10.89 2.12 2.98
C ILE A 183 11.05 0.75 2.34
N VAL A 184 11.88 -0.09 2.95
CA VAL A 184 12.02 -1.50 2.56
C VAL A 184 11.35 -2.35 3.64
N THR A 185 10.41 -3.18 3.21
CA THR A 185 9.68 -4.09 4.08
C THR A 185 10.12 -5.52 3.81
N LEU A 186 10.56 -6.21 4.86
CA LEU A 186 10.87 -7.63 4.84
C LEU A 186 9.64 -8.41 5.29
N VAL A 187 9.12 -9.25 4.40
CA VAL A 187 7.98 -10.13 4.67
C VAL A 187 8.53 -11.55 4.82
N PRO A 188 8.54 -12.12 6.04
CA PRO A 188 8.98 -13.50 6.22
C PRO A 188 7.94 -14.43 5.61
N ILE A 189 8.34 -15.19 4.61
CA ILE A 189 7.54 -16.24 4.01
C ILE A 189 8.21 -17.55 4.40
N GLU A 190 7.59 -18.30 5.32
CA GLU A 190 8.07 -19.65 5.65
C GLU A 190 7.97 -20.52 4.39
N ALA A 191 9.04 -21.25 4.06
CA ALA A 191 8.96 -22.25 2.99
C ALA A 191 8.00 -23.38 3.43
N PRO A 192 7.29 -24.03 2.49
CA PRO A 192 6.55 -25.24 2.84
C PRO A 192 7.51 -26.27 3.44
N ASN A 193 7.15 -26.86 4.60
CA ASN A 193 7.96 -27.89 5.25
C ASN A 193 8.16 -29.07 4.28
N ASP A 194 9.41 -29.35 3.91
CA ASP A 194 9.82 -30.46 3.03
C ASP A 194 9.67 -31.86 3.70
N ASP A 195 9.20 -31.91 4.94
CA ASP A 195 9.14 -33.14 5.75
C ASP A 195 8.05 -34.15 5.32
N ASN A 196 7.34 -33.92 4.21
CA ASN A 196 6.34 -34.86 3.67
C ASN A 196 6.66 -35.39 2.27
N ILE A 197 7.92 -35.29 1.79
CA ILE A 197 8.37 -36.13 0.68
C ILE A 197 8.77 -37.50 1.25
N ASN A 198 7.77 -38.25 1.71
CA ASN A 198 7.93 -39.69 1.87
C ASN A 198 8.03 -40.31 0.48
N ILE A 199 9.24 -40.76 0.17
CA ILE A 199 9.56 -41.62 -0.96
C ILE A 199 8.65 -42.87 -0.88
N GLN A 200 7.80 -43.07 -1.89
CA GLN A 200 7.29 -44.38 -2.29
C GLN A 200 7.48 -44.54 -3.80
#